data_AF-A0A9W6DNK8-F1
#
_entry.id   AF-A0A9W6DNK8-F1
#
_cell.length_a   1.000
_cell.length_b   1.000
_cell.length_c   1.000
_cell.angle_alpha   90.00
_cell.angle_beta   90.00
_cell.angle_gamma   90.00
#
_symmetry.space_group_name_H-M   'P 1'
#
loop_
_entity.id
_entity.type
_entity.pdbx_description
1 polymer ?
#
loop_
_entity_poly.entity_id
_entity_poly.type
_entity_poly.pdbx_seq_one_letter_code
_entity_poly.pdbx_strand_id
1 'polypeptide(L)'
;MDMLLDLSSDEEEERLGVGKYDEEDCKAAIQGIRLPKTFDEEVHRLCTIRGIRHNYGFAQELHGTRPEFTRALNARDIMSGVIPTMSLPEEVPYCIWHPDVPAEETLRALVQRYPDMLYHVARACAVAGYADLYMELDPLPEVHIAEEAGYASMQRASSGSQQIYQHIMSQPVRFEIMNDYTRTVNLAAPQIASLNGDTAVYASLTARTKYYGPRKYKNDPPPWNKYCRDPPYFNITEDWGIDDHDSRAPDAPEDYISLLHNPLPTNLPFIDKDKLIHVAAYNGDIDRYARLRRPQMLKDEWAMVVHGIYHYPFFAKWWSTQIPEHPQDRNEINIRRAINARRIMSNDLSWLTAETPGKMLPELIWYPNVAHLTTYERLAHRRPDMFEECLRACIVAGYTHTWDDLLRAAPEIFKGEFAQGPPESDANLDDLKLWWLTKHASHALWMEANASPNKHFQTDISNAVPDTAVKLKRSPDSDWWGDYYVAKSLYHPQNSPTIFFHDPVQPGACEGPYDGMDCGIGEGIDLALFVGDALSKETWKREILDEGSTTACLEEVWDLLDMNQK
;
A
#
# COMPACT_ATOMS: atom_id res chain seq x y z
N MET A 1 10.89 -3.55 -53.80
CA MET A 1 11.95 -2.63 -54.22
C MET A 1 11.54 -1.27 -53.68
N ASP A 2 12.42 -0.71 -52.87
CA ASP A 2 12.42 0.60 -52.20
C ASP A 2 11.40 0.76 -51.05
N MET A 3 11.82 0.63 -49.79
CA MET A 3 12.52 1.64 -48.97
C MET A 3 11.82 3.00 -48.96
N LEU A 4 10.92 3.19 -47.98
CA LEU A 4 10.62 4.49 -47.42
C LEU A 4 10.78 4.37 -45.91
N LEU A 5 11.75 5.15 -45.44
CA LEU A 5 12.34 5.17 -44.11
C LEU A 5 11.34 5.59 -43.04
N ASP A 6 11.39 4.88 -41.92
CA ASP A 6 11.11 5.39 -40.58
C ASP A 6 11.80 6.75 -40.43
N LEU A 7 10.99 7.81 -40.35
CA LEU A 7 11.39 9.02 -39.67
C LEU A 7 11.13 8.76 -38.18
N SER A 8 12.22 8.57 -37.45
CA SER A 8 12.21 8.37 -36.01
C SER A 8 11.45 9.51 -35.33
N SER A 9 10.52 9.13 -34.44
CA SER A 9 9.84 10.00 -33.49
C SER A 9 10.80 10.82 -32.60
N ASP A 10 12.08 10.47 -32.62
CA ASP A 10 13.14 11.08 -31.82
C ASP A 10 13.63 12.42 -32.39
N GLU A 11 13.46 12.69 -33.70
CA GLU A 11 13.90 13.97 -34.31
C GLU A 11 12.84 15.08 -34.22
N GLU A 12 11.55 14.76 -34.04
CA GLU A 12 10.51 15.77 -33.82
C GLU A 12 10.43 16.26 -32.36
N GLU A 13 10.86 15.46 -31.37
CA GLU A 13 10.98 15.90 -29.96
C GLU A 13 12.13 16.89 -29.73
N GLU A 14 13.09 17.00 -30.64
CA GLU A 14 14.22 17.93 -30.52
C GLU A 14 13.88 19.37 -30.97
N ARG A 15 12.68 19.59 -31.55
CA ARG A 15 12.27 20.89 -32.13
C ARG A 15 11.22 21.69 -31.36
N LEU A 16 10.83 21.27 -30.14
CA LEU A 16 10.01 22.07 -29.22
C LEU A 16 10.77 22.33 -27.92
N GLY A 17 11.71 23.29 -27.96
CA GLY A 17 12.45 23.77 -26.80
C GLY A 17 11.57 24.59 -25.84
N VAL A 18 10.77 23.93 -25.02
CA VAL A 18 9.99 24.50 -23.92
C VAL A 18 10.29 23.72 -22.63
N GLY A 19 10.77 24.43 -21.60
CA GLY A 19 10.71 24.01 -20.18
C GLY A 19 11.34 22.66 -19.79
N LYS A 20 12.64 22.43 -20.05
CA LYS A 20 13.32 21.22 -19.54
C LYS A 20 13.69 21.37 -18.06
N TYR A 21 13.48 20.30 -17.28
CA TYR A 21 14.01 20.13 -15.92
C TYR A 21 15.48 20.56 -15.81
N ASP A 22 15.78 21.30 -14.75
CA ASP A 22 17.12 21.80 -14.41
C ASP A 22 17.38 21.51 -12.92
N GLU A 23 18.38 20.67 -12.66
CA GLU A 23 18.80 20.25 -11.31
C GLU A 23 19.45 21.39 -10.51
N GLU A 24 20.16 22.30 -11.18
CA GLU A 24 20.75 23.47 -10.53
C GLU A 24 19.67 24.47 -10.12
N ASP A 25 18.59 24.60 -10.91
CA ASP A 25 17.42 25.37 -10.52
C ASP A 25 16.74 24.75 -9.28
N CYS A 26 16.61 23.42 -9.19
CA CYS A 26 16.06 22.75 -8.00
C CYS A 26 16.91 23.04 -6.74
N LYS A 27 18.23 22.85 -6.86
CA LYS A 27 19.18 23.09 -5.77
C LYS A 27 19.15 24.54 -5.30
N ALA A 28 19.22 25.48 -6.24
CA ALA A 28 19.21 26.90 -5.93
C ALA A 28 17.89 27.35 -5.31
N ALA A 29 16.76 26.77 -5.73
CA ALA A 29 15.45 27.05 -5.16
C ALA A 29 15.35 26.56 -3.70
N ILE A 30 15.74 25.31 -3.41
CA ILE A 30 15.75 24.76 -2.05
C ILE A 30 16.62 25.60 -1.10
N GLN A 31 17.78 26.05 -1.60
CA GLN A 31 18.72 26.88 -0.84
C GLN A 31 18.27 28.35 -0.73
N GLY A 32 17.15 28.74 -1.35
CA GLY A 32 16.65 30.12 -1.33
C GLY A 32 17.54 31.12 -2.07
N ILE A 33 18.35 30.65 -3.02
CA ILE A 33 19.34 31.47 -3.74
C ILE A 33 18.74 32.09 -4.99
N ARG A 34 17.95 31.32 -5.76
CA ARG A 34 17.40 31.77 -7.05
C ARG A 34 16.13 31.00 -7.40
N LEU A 35 15.19 31.68 -8.06
CA LEU A 35 14.01 31.05 -8.64
C LEU A 35 14.34 30.17 -9.85
N PRO A 36 13.66 29.02 -10.03
CA PRO A 36 13.70 28.27 -11.27
C PRO A 36 13.30 29.13 -12.47
N LYS A 37 13.85 28.83 -13.65
CA LYS A 37 13.53 29.55 -14.89
C LYS A 37 12.06 29.35 -15.30
N THR A 38 11.48 28.21 -14.95
CA THR A 38 10.09 27.82 -15.26
C THR A 38 9.47 27.10 -14.08
N PHE A 39 8.14 27.14 -13.97
CA PHE A 39 7.36 26.42 -12.95
C PHE A 39 6.43 25.37 -13.55
N ASP A 40 6.69 24.94 -14.79
CA ASP A 40 5.87 23.96 -15.51
C ASP A 40 5.99 22.57 -14.86
N GLU A 41 7.20 22.19 -14.46
CA GLU A 41 7.48 20.96 -13.75
C GLU A 41 7.11 21.05 -12.26
N GLU A 42 6.45 20.02 -11.73
CA GLU A 42 6.03 19.98 -10.33
C GLU A 42 7.20 20.04 -9.36
N VAL A 43 8.29 19.33 -9.66
CA VAL A 43 9.51 19.34 -8.85
C VAL A 43 10.06 20.76 -8.63
N HIS A 44 10.03 21.63 -9.64
CA HIS A 44 10.47 23.01 -9.50
C HIS A 44 9.60 23.81 -8.54
N ARG A 45 8.28 23.57 -8.56
CA ARG A 45 7.35 24.21 -7.62
C ARG A 45 7.58 23.74 -6.18
N LEU A 46 7.74 22.43 -5.98
CA LEU A 46 7.99 21.84 -4.65
C LEU A 46 9.32 22.34 -4.06
N CYS A 47 10.40 22.34 -4.86
CA CYS A 47 11.70 22.90 -4.46
C CYS A 47 11.60 24.39 -4.07
N THR A 48 10.76 25.16 -4.79
CA THR A 48 10.55 26.58 -4.49
C THR A 48 9.76 26.78 -3.20
N ILE A 49 8.70 25.99 -2.95
CA ILE A 49 7.95 26.00 -1.68
C ILE A 49 8.88 25.67 -0.51
N ARG A 50 9.68 24.60 -0.65
CA ARG A 50 10.71 24.21 0.33
C ARG A 50 11.69 25.35 0.63
N GLY A 51 12.14 26.04 -0.41
CA GLY A 51 12.99 27.23 -0.32
C GLY A 51 12.33 28.38 0.43
N ILE A 52 11.09 28.73 0.08
CA ILE A 52 10.30 29.80 0.71
C ILE A 52 10.17 29.54 2.21
N ARG A 53 9.76 28.32 2.59
CA ARG A 53 9.50 27.98 4.00
C ARG A 53 10.74 28.07 4.88
N HIS A 54 11.93 27.85 4.32
CA HIS A 54 13.19 27.82 5.09
C HIS A 54 14.04 29.08 4.97
N ASN A 55 13.78 29.95 3.99
CA ASN A 55 14.59 31.14 3.75
C ASN A 55 13.69 32.39 3.75
N TYR A 56 13.66 33.10 4.89
CA TYR A 56 12.88 34.33 5.02
C TYR A 56 13.32 35.39 3.99
N GLY A 57 12.35 36.00 3.30
CA GLY A 57 12.60 36.99 2.25
C GLY A 57 12.87 36.41 0.85
N PHE A 58 13.00 35.08 0.70
CA PHE A 58 13.11 34.45 -0.61
C PHE A 58 11.76 34.47 -1.37
N ALA A 59 11.82 34.66 -2.69
CA ALA A 59 10.70 34.51 -3.63
C ALA A 59 9.45 35.36 -3.33
N GLN A 60 9.62 36.52 -2.69
CA GLN A 60 8.53 37.44 -2.37
C GLN A 60 7.78 37.92 -3.63
N GLU A 61 8.45 37.97 -4.79
CA GLU A 61 7.80 38.28 -6.07
C GLU A 61 6.73 37.26 -6.51
N LEU A 62 6.68 36.07 -5.89
CA LEU A 62 5.69 35.04 -6.21
C LEU A 62 4.37 35.22 -5.46
N HIS A 63 4.25 36.17 -4.54
CA HIS A 63 3.02 36.43 -3.80
C HIS A 63 1.85 36.75 -4.75
N GLY A 64 0.74 36.03 -4.62
CA GLY A 64 -0.45 36.19 -5.47
C GLY A 64 -0.35 35.57 -6.87
N THR A 65 0.79 34.95 -7.23
CA THR A 65 0.94 34.30 -8.55
C THR A 65 0.26 32.93 -8.60
N ARG A 66 0.39 32.14 -7.52
CA ARG A 66 -0.25 30.83 -7.33
C ARG A 66 -0.63 30.65 -5.86
N PRO A 67 -1.72 29.93 -5.55
CA PRO A 67 -2.15 29.72 -4.17
C PRO A 67 -1.10 29.03 -3.29
N GLU A 68 -0.40 28.02 -3.81
CA GLU A 68 0.62 27.26 -3.07
C GLU A 68 1.84 28.11 -2.68
N PHE A 69 2.29 29.02 -3.56
CA PHE A 69 3.37 29.94 -3.23
C PHE A 69 2.92 30.99 -2.22
N THR A 70 1.70 31.49 -2.37
CA THR A 70 1.13 32.48 -1.45
C THR A 70 0.99 31.90 -0.05
N ARG A 71 0.49 30.67 0.11
CA ARG A 71 0.45 29.97 1.40
C ARG A 71 1.85 29.76 1.98
N ALA A 72 2.82 29.33 1.17
CA ALA A 72 4.19 29.13 1.63
C ALA A 72 4.80 30.44 2.16
N LEU A 73 4.60 31.55 1.46
CA LEU A 73 5.06 32.88 1.86
C LEU A 73 4.36 33.34 3.14
N ASN A 74 3.03 33.21 3.22
CA ASN A 74 2.27 33.54 4.42
C ASN A 74 2.69 32.71 5.63
N ALA A 75 2.94 31.42 5.44
CA ALA A 75 3.45 30.55 6.50
C ALA A 75 4.81 31.07 6.99
N ARG A 76 5.73 31.39 6.07
CA ARG A 76 7.07 31.89 6.39
C ARG A 76 7.03 33.24 7.11
N ASP A 77 6.15 34.13 6.71
CA ASP A 77 5.93 35.43 7.38
C ASP A 77 5.50 35.21 8.83
N ILE A 78 4.51 34.34 9.08
CA ILE A 78 4.02 34.00 10.42
C ILE A 78 5.17 33.44 11.27
N MET A 79 5.93 32.47 10.74
CA MET A 79 7.11 31.90 11.39
C MET A 79 8.19 32.94 11.71
N SER A 80 8.23 34.04 10.96
CA SER A 80 9.20 35.14 11.13
C SER A 80 8.65 36.31 11.94
N GLY A 81 7.46 36.19 12.54
CA GLY A 81 6.85 37.21 13.40
C GLY A 81 6.01 38.26 12.66
N VAL A 82 5.73 38.06 11.37
CA VAL A 82 4.93 38.97 10.54
C VAL A 82 3.55 38.36 10.29
N ILE A 83 2.48 39.11 10.53
CA ILE A 83 1.11 38.63 10.25
C ILE A 83 0.69 39.11 8.86
N PRO A 84 0.63 38.22 7.84
CA PRO A 84 0.27 38.60 6.49
C PRO A 84 -1.21 38.97 6.38
N THR A 85 -1.57 39.58 5.25
CA THR A 85 -2.97 39.82 4.89
C THR A 85 -3.47 38.63 4.08
N MET A 86 -4.36 37.82 4.66
CA MET A 86 -4.98 36.66 4.03
C MET A 86 -6.44 37.00 3.75
N SER A 87 -6.72 37.38 2.51
CA SER A 87 -8.07 37.85 2.11
C SER A 87 -8.93 36.69 1.61
N LEU A 88 -8.30 35.63 1.10
CA LEU A 88 -8.98 34.48 0.53
C LEU A 88 -8.64 33.20 1.31
N PRO A 89 -9.59 32.25 1.46
CA PRO A 89 -9.33 30.98 2.16
C PRO A 89 -8.14 30.20 1.60
N GLU A 90 -7.91 30.24 0.30
CA GLU A 90 -6.79 29.58 -0.37
C GLU A 90 -5.42 30.18 -0.06
N GLU A 91 -5.35 31.36 0.57
CA GLU A 91 -4.11 31.99 1.02
C GLU A 91 -3.71 31.57 2.44
N VAL A 92 -4.59 30.89 3.17
CA VAL A 92 -4.39 30.49 4.56
C VAL A 92 -3.47 29.27 4.61
N PRO A 93 -2.28 29.35 5.23
CA PRO A 93 -1.39 28.21 5.37
C PRO A 93 -1.87 27.24 6.45
N TYR A 94 -1.83 25.95 6.15
CA TYR A 94 -2.22 24.89 7.09
C TYR A 94 -1.14 24.58 8.14
N CYS A 95 0.13 24.56 7.75
CA CYS A 95 1.25 24.38 8.68
C CYS A 95 2.03 25.69 8.85
N ILE A 96 1.95 26.28 10.05
CA ILE A 96 2.56 27.58 10.40
C ILE A 96 3.71 27.50 11.39
N TRP A 97 4.16 26.29 11.74
CA TRP A 97 5.12 26.03 12.82
C TRP A 97 6.37 25.26 12.39
N HIS A 98 6.50 24.96 11.09
CA HIS A 98 7.63 24.21 10.54
C HIS A 98 8.24 24.92 9.34
N PRO A 99 9.56 25.17 9.30
CA PRO A 99 10.59 24.64 10.21
C PRO A 99 10.78 25.39 11.53
N ASP A 100 10.33 26.64 11.59
CA ASP A 100 10.54 27.51 12.75
C ASP A 100 9.21 27.75 13.45
N VAL A 101 9.16 27.62 14.78
CA VAL A 101 7.91 27.83 15.52
C VAL A 101 7.76 29.33 15.84
N PRO A 102 6.61 29.98 15.50
CA PRO A 102 6.38 31.39 15.82
C PRO A 102 6.36 31.64 17.34
N ALA A 103 6.78 32.83 17.76
CA ALA A 103 6.71 33.26 19.17
C ALA A 103 5.25 33.41 19.67
N GLU A 104 5.03 33.30 20.98
CA GLU A 104 3.71 33.40 21.61
C GLU A 104 2.98 34.70 21.26
N GLU A 105 3.68 35.83 21.20
CA GLU A 105 3.08 37.13 20.85
C GLU A 105 2.55 37.14 19.43
N THR A 106 3.29 36.54 18.49
CA THR A 106 2.88 36.40 17.09
C THR A 106 1.63 35.53 16.98
N LEU A 107 1.62 34.39 17.68
CA LEU A 107 0.50 33.47 17.72
C LEU A 107 -0.77 34.13 18.30
N ARG A 108 -0.63 34.87 19.41
CA ARG A 108 -1.74 35.62 20.01
C ARG A 108 -2.30 36.67 19.06
N ALA A 109 -1.43 37.46 18.42
CA ALA A 109 -1.85 38.46 17.45
C ALA A 109 -2.46 37.82 16.18
N LEU A 110 -2.03 36.61 15.79
CA LEU A 110 -2.58 35.88 14.66
C LEU A 110 -4.04 35.48 14.92
N VAL A 111 -4.34 34.87 16.07
CA VAL A 111 -5.74 34.52 16.44
C VAL A 111 -6.60 35.77 16.58
N GLN A 112 -6.04 36.86 17.13
CA GLN A 112 -6.77 38.12 17.26
C GLN A 112 -7.21 38.68 15.89
N ARG A 113 -6.38 38.53 14.86
CA ARG A 113 -6.70 38.99 13.50
C ARG A 113 -7.51 37.97 12.70
N TYR A 114 -7.24 36.68 12.86
CA TYR A 114 -7.89 35.57 12.17
C TYR A 114 -8.32 34.50 13.17
N PRO A 115 -9.49 34.66 13.81
CA PRO A 115 -9.99 33.71 14.79
C PRO A 115 -10.12 32.27 14.26
N ASP A 116 -10.37 32.11 12.96
CA ASP A 116 -10.48 30.81 12.28
C ASP A 116 -9.15 30.01 12.30
N MET A 117 -8.01 30.67 12.56
CA MET A 117 -6.71 30.01 12.69
C MET A 117 -6.43 29.47 14.10
N LEU A 118 -7.40 29.50 15.03
CA LEU A 118 -7.26 29.02 16.40
C LEU A 118 -6.55 27.65 16.51
N TYR A 119 -6.97 26.66 15.71
CA TYR A 119 -6.40 25.30 15.78
C TYR A 119 -4.99 25.19 15.19
N HIS A 120 -4.66 26.04 14.22
CA HIS A 120 -3.30 26.15 13.68
C HIS A 120 -2.34 26.67 14.76
N VAL A 121 -2.80 27.69 15.50
CA VAL A 121 -2.06 28.26 16.63
C VAL A 121 -1.98 27.30 17.81
N ALA A 122 -3.07 26.61 18.14
CA ALA A 122 -3.10 25.64 19.22
C ALA A 122 -2.15 24.46 18.94
N ARG A 123 -2.06 23.99 17.68
CA ARG A 123 -1.05 23.01 17.28
C ARG A 123 0.38 23.56 17.34
N ALA A 124 0.61 24.81 16.95
CA ALA A 124 1.92 25.45 17.15
C ALA A 124 2.32 25.51 18.65
N CYS A 125 1.35 25.76 19.54
CA CYS A 125 1.57 25.72 20.99
C CYS A 125 1.95 24.31 21.47
N ALA A 126 1.31 23.26 20.95
CA ALA A 126 1.66 21.87 21.25
C ALA A 126 3.11 21.55 20.84
N VAL A 127 3.56 22.02 19.67
CA VAL A 127 4.94 21.85 19.19
C VAL A 127 5.96 22.58 20.07
N ALA A 128 5.69 23.84 20.42
CA ALA A 128 6.60 24.67 21.20
C ALA A 128 6.57 24.41 22.72
N GLY A 129 5.48 23.83 23.22
CA GLY A 129 5.22 23.73 24.66
C GLY A 129 4.70 25.04 25.28
N TYR A 130 4.01 25.89 24.51
CA TYR A 130 3.38 27.11 25.03
C TYR A 130 2.07 26.79 25.76
N ALA A 131 2.18 26.12 26.91
CA ALA A 131 1.02 25.65 27.67
C ALA A 131 0.12 26.80 28.14
N ASP A 132 0.71 27.89 28.62
CA ASP A 132 -0.07 29.05 29.11
C ASP A 132 -0.91 29.67 28.00
N LEU A 133 -0.32 29.89 26.81
CA LEU A 133 -1.05 30.39 25.65
C LEU A 133 -2.12 29.40 25.17
N TYR A 134 -1.83 28.09 25.17
CA TYR A 134 -2.83 27.08 24.83
C TYR A 134 -4.05 27.15 25.76
N MET A 135 -3.84 27.27 27.07
CA MET A 135 -4.93 27.40 28.05
C MET A 135 -5.67 28.75 27.92
N GLU A 136 -4.97 29.84 27.58
CA GLU A 136 -5.57 31.15 27.31
C GLU A 136 -6.54 31.09 26.14
N LEU A 137 -6.18 30.35 25.08
CA LEU A 137 -6.96 30.22 23.86
C LEU A 137 -8.18 29.29 23.99
N ASP A 138 -8.19 28.42 25.00
CA ASP A 138 -9.28 27.48 25.34
C ASP A 138 -9.89 26.74 24.12
N PRO A 139 -9.08 26.09 23.25
CA PRO A 139 -9.61 25.32 22.15
C PRO A 139 -10.31 24.04 22.66
N LEU A 140 -11.24 23.50 21.87
CA LEU A 140 -11.82 22.19 22.18
C LEU A 140 -10.71 21.11 22.20
N PRO A 141 -10.84 20.07 23.04
CA PRO A 141 -9.85 19.00 23.12
C PRO A 141 -9.74 18.26 21.78
N GLU A 142 -8.65 18.49 21.06
CA GLU A 142 -8.47 18.04 19.68
C GLU A 142 -7.40 16.95 19.59
N VAL A 143 -7.66 15.89 18.81
CA VAL A 143 -6.82 14.68 18.79
C VAL A 143 -5.47 14.89 18.09
N HIS A 144 -5.38 15.68 17.02
CA HIS A 144 -4.10 15.96 16.34
C HIS A 144 -3.18 16.82 17.21
N ILE A 145 -3.73 17.79 17.94
CA ILE A 145 -2.99 18.59 18.91
C ILE A 145 -2.50 17.72 20.07
N ALA A 146 -3.33 16.78 20.54
CA ALA A 146 -2.92 15.83 21.57
C ALA A 146 -1.78 14.93 21.08
N GLU A 147 -1.86 14.39 19.87
CA GLU A 147 -0.79 13.57 19.27
C GLU A 147 0.49 14.39 19.14
N GLU A 148 0.44 15.59 18.56
CA GLU A 148 1.58 16.49 18.43
C GLU A 148 2.25 16.80 19.78
N ALA A 149 1.45 17.19 20.78
CA ALA A 149 1.92 17.50 22.13
C ALA A 149 2.56 16.27 22.81
N GLY A 150 1.95 15.10 22.61
CA GLY A 150 2.45 13.81 23.08
C GLY A 150 3.82 13.48 22.52
N TYR A 151 3.97 13.50 21.20
CA TYR A 151 5.26 13.28 20.52
C TYR A 151 6.31 14.31 20.96
N ALA A 152 5.96 15.60 20.99
CA ALA A 152 6.87 16.66 21.43
C ALA A 152 7.33 16.46 22.89
N SER A 153 6.43 16.00 23.77
CA SER A 153 6.78 15.71 25.16
C SER A 153 7.79 14.57 25.30
N MET A 154 7.64 13.49 24.52
CA MET A 154 8.51 12.32 24.62
C MET A 154 9.85 12.52 23.91
N GLN A 155 9.85 13.09 22.70
CA GLN A 155 11.06 13.19 21.88
C GLN A 155 11.89 14.43 22.19
N ARG A 156 11.28 15.50 22.71
CA ARG A 156 11.99 16.75 23.06
C ARG A 156 12.02 17.06 24.55
N ALA A 157 11.43 16.20 25.38
CA ALA A 157 11.28 16.43 26.83
C ALA A 157 10.62 17.78 27.18
N SER A 158 9.68 18.25 26.34
CA SER A 158 8.96 19.51 26.55
C SER A 158 7.91 19.36 27.65
N SER A 159 8.16 19.98 28.81
CA SER A 159 7.23 19.99 29.94
C SER A 159 5.92 20.71 29.61
N GLY A 160 5.98 21.77 28.79
CA GLY A 160 4.79 22.48 28.34
C GLY A 160 3.93 21.65 27.39
N SER A 161 4.55 20.94 26.44
CA SER A 161 3.82 20.01 25.57
C SER A 161 3.21 18.87 26.37
N GLN A 162 3.90 18.37 27.40
CA GLN A 162 3.35 17.37 28.32
C GLN A 162 2.10 17.89 29.05
N GLN A 163 2.10 19.15 29.50
CA GLN A 163 0.94 19.76 30.14
C GLN A 163 -0.26 19.88 29.19
N ILE A 164 -0.02 20.30 27.95
CA ILE A 164 -1.07 20.38 26.91
C ILE A 164 -1.65 18.97 26.64
N TYR A 165 -0.78 17.98 26.43
CA TYR A 165 -1.20 16.60 26.24
C TYR A 165 -2.06 16.09 27.41
N GLN A 166 -1.57 16.23 28.65
CA GLN A 166 -2.31 15.79 29.85
C GLN A 166 -3.64 16.51 29.99
N HIS A 167 -3.68 17.81 29.69
CA HIS A 167 -4.91 18.59 29.73
C HIS A 167 -5.95 18.04 28.76
N ILE A 168 -5.60 17.87 27.48
CA ILE A 168 -6.51 17.30 26.46
C ILE A 168 -6.91 15.88 26.85
N MET A 169 -5.95 15.06 27.30
CA MET A 169 -6.20 13.68 27.68
C MET A 169 -7.00 13.51 28.97
N SER A 170 -7.10 14.54 29.80
CA SER A 170 -7.99 14.52 30.98
C SER A 170 -9.45 14.79 30.63
N GLN A 171 -9.74 15.30 29.44
CA GLN A 171 -11.10 15.61 29.01
C GLN A 171 -11.91 14.33 28.73
N PRO A 172 -13.22 14.35 29.04
CA PRO A 172 -14.08 13.18 28.84
C PRO A 172 -14.32 12.87 27.36
N VAL A 173 -14.25 13.89 26.50
CA VAL A 173 -14.50 13.81 25.05
C VAL A 173 -13.35 14.53 24.34
N ARG A 174 -12.94 14.00 23.19
CA ARG A 174 -11.98 14.62 22.26
C ARG A 174 -12.60 14.67 20.87
N PHE A 175 -12.12 15.59 20.05
CA PHE A 175 -12.67 15.86 18.74
C PHE A 175 -11.62 15.74 17.64
N GLU A 176 -12.05 15.28 16.48
CA GLU A 176 -11.34 15.43 15.21
C GLU A 176 -11.82 16.74 14.57
N ILE A 177 -10.98 17.77 14.63
CA ILE A 177 -11.27 19.10 14.07
C ILE A 177 -10.29 19.40 12.94
N MET A 178 -9.02 19.03 13.13
CA MET A 178 -8.01 19.08 12.07
C MET A 178 -8.08 17.80 11.22
N ASN A 179 -7.63 17.87 9.97
CA ASN A 179 -7.47 16.70 9.11
C ASN A 179 -6.25 16.90 8.21
N ASP A 180 -5.16 16.21 8.52
CA ASP A 180 -3.86 16.39 7.86
C ASP A 180 -3.82 15.82 6.43
N TYR A 181 -4.67 14.84 6.12
CA TYR A 181 -4.80 14.28 4.77
C TYR A 181 -5.34 15.32 3.78
N THR A 182 -6.29 16.15 4.22
CA THR A 182 -6.98 17.12 3.38
C THR A 182 -6.56 18.56 3.63
N ARG A 183 -5.79 18.80 4.70
CA ARG A 183 -5.37 20.14 5.16
C ARG A 183 -6.56 21.03 5.50
N THR A 184 -7.51 20.48 6.25
CA THR A 184 -8.76 21.18 6.60
C THR A 184 -8.94 21.30 8.11
N VAL A 185 -9.70 22.32 8.52
CA VAL A 185 -10.14 22.55 9.90
C VAL A 185 -11.65 22.70 9.89
N ASN A 186 -12.37 21.81 10.56
CA ASN A 186 -13.84 21.79 10.55
C ASN A 186 -14.44 22.11 11.93
N LEU A 187 -14.87 23.37 12.09
CA LEU A 187 -15.50 23.86 13.32
C LEU A 187 -17.03 23.69 13.33
N ALA A 188 -17.64 23.45 12.18
CA ALA A 188 -19.10 23.46 12.06
C ALA A 188 -19.75 22.20 12.67
N ALA A 189 -19.06 21.06 12.60
CA ALA A 189 -19.55 19.80 13.14
C ALA A 189 -18.39 18.90 13.65
N PRO A 190 -17.75 19.26 14.78
CA PRO A 190 -16.68 18.46 15.36
C PRO A 190 -17.13 17.02 15.64
N GLN A 191 -16.36 16.04 15.16
CA GLN A 191 -16.66 14.63 15.39
C GLN A 191 -15.93 14.13 16.62
N ILE A 192 -16.56 13.29 17.43
CA ILE A 192 -15.87 12.65 18.56
C ILE A 192 -14.85 11.66 18.01
N ALA A 193 -13.61 11.76 18.49
CA ALA A 193 -12.51 10.94 18.03
C ALA A 193 -11.59 10.49 19.17
N SER A 194 -10.70 9.57 18.86
CA SER A 194 -9.64 9.09 19.75
C SER A 194 -8.30 9.19 19.01
N LEU A 195 -7.20 9.10 19.75
CA LEU A 195 -5.86 9.10 19.14
C LEU A 195 -5.74 7.85 18.26
N ASN A 196 -5.30 8.03 17.01
CA ASN A 196 -5.31 7.00 15.98
C ASN A 196 -4.11 7.07 15.03
N GLY A 197 -3.12 7.93 15.27
CA GLY A 197 -1.91 8.03 14.45
C GLY A 197 -2.17 8.64 13.07
N ASP A 198 -3.15 9.55 13.00
CA ASP A 198 -3.57 10.25 11.78
C ASP A 198 -2.98 11.67 11.69
N THR A 199 -1.96 11.96 12.50
CA THR A 199 -1.31 13.27 12.59
C THR A 199 0.09 13.30 11.98
N ALA A 200 0.34 14.31 11.16
CA ALA A 200 1.66 14.69 10.67
C ALA A 200 2.47 15.43 11.75
N VAL A 201 2.95 14.69 12.75
CA VAL A 201 3.70 15.30 13.86
C VAL A 201 5.02 15.89 13.38
N TYR A 202 5.55 16.91 14.07
CA TYR A 202 6.77 17.60 13.65
C TYR A 202 7.91 16.65 13.29
N ALA A 203 8.13 15.60 14.08
CA ALA A 203 9.21 14.64 13.84
C ALA A 203 9.06 13.91 12.49
N SER A 204 7.84 13.63 12.05
CA SER A 204 7.59 13.08 10.72
C SER A 204 7.99 14.07 9.61
N LEU A 205 7.88 15.38 9.87
CA LEU A 205 8.30 16.44 8.95
C LEU A 205 9.81 16.63 8.89
N THR A 206 10.63 15.82 9.57
CA THR A 206 12.10 15.83 9.37
C THR A 206 12.56 14.75 8.41
N ALA A 207 11.68 13.81 8.02
CA ALA A 207 11.94 12.93 6.89
C ALA A 207 11.96 13.76 5.61
N ARG A 208 13.00 13.57 4.80
CA ARG A 208 13.21 14.28 3.54
C ARG A 208 13.69 13.36 2.45
N THR A 209 13.36 13.77 1.24
CA THR A 209 13.74 13.04 0.05
C THR A 209 14.41 13.97 -0.95
N LYS A 210 15.55 13.54 -1.48
CA LYS A 210 16.25 14.25 -2.53
C LYS A 210 15.38 14.37 -3.78
N TYR A 211 15.32 15.56 -4.37
CA TYR A 211 14.61 15.76 -5.64
C TYR A 211 15.23 14.94 -6.80
N TYR A 212 14.39 14.55 -7.77
CA TYR A 212 14.79 13.85 -9.01
C TYR A 212 14.09 14.45 -10.24
N GLY A 213 14.64 14.23 -11.43
CA GLY A 213 14.08 14.73 -12.69
C GLY A 213 12.84 13.97 -13.20
N PRO A 214 12.09 14.57 -14.16
CA PRO A 214 10.75 14.15 -14.60
C PRO A 214 10.66 12.74 -15.20
N ARG A 215 11.76 12.19 -15.75
CA ARG A 215 11.80 10.80 -16.24
C ARG A 215 11.72 9.75 -15.12
N LYS A 216 12.18 10.09 -13.90
CA LYS A 216 11.95 9.27 -12.71
C LYS A 216 10.59 9.59 -12.09
N TYR A 217 10.07 10.79 -12.35
CA TYR A 217 8.85 11.30 -11.74
C TYR A 217 7.54 10.62 -12.20
N LYS A 218 7.52 10.07 -13.42
CA LYS A 218 6.33 9.42 -14.02
C LYS A 218 6.18 7.94 -13.67
N ASN A 219 7.24 7.26 -13.23
CA ASN A 219 7.24 5.80 -13.06
C ASN A 219 7.02 5.36 -11.61
N ASP A 220 7.39 6.21 -10.63
CA ASP A 220 7.15 5.99 -9.20
C ASP A 220 6.52 7.27 -8.64
N PRO A 221 5.23 7.32 -8.24
CA PRO A 221 4.72 8.48 -7.53
C PRO A 221 5.44 8.64 -6.16
N PRO A 222 5.57 9.87 -5.62
CA PRO A 222 6.22 10.16 -4.34
C PRO A 222 5.80 9.18 -3.24
N PRO A 223 6.70 8.74 -2.32
CA PRO A 223 7.98 9.32 -1.96
C PRO A 223 9.15 8.43 -2.35
N TRP A 224 10.31 9.07 -2.40
CA TRP A 224 11.38 8.69 -3.29
C TRP A 224 12.63 8.20 -2.55
N ASN A 225 12.50 7.40 -1.48
CA ASN A 225 13.58 6.54 -0.99
C ASN A 225 13.10 5.58 0.13
N LYS A 226 13.95 4.63 0.53
CA LYS A 226 13.72 3.68 1.63
C LYS A 226 13.51 4.29 3.02
N TYR A 227 13.75 5.59 3.20
CA TYR A 227 13.70 6.31 4.48
C TYR A 227 12.41 7.13 4.65
N CYS A 228 11.80 7.53 3.55
CA CYS A 228 10.45 8.09 3.48
C CYS A 228 9.53 6.93 3.10
N ARG A 229 8.98 6.25 4.11
CA ARG A 229 7.99 5.18 3.90
C ARG A 229 6.81 5.78 3.15
N ASP A 230 6.55 5.33 1.90
CA ASP A 230 5.34 5.44 1.06
C ASP A 230 4.61 6.82 1.06
N PRO A 231 3.79 7.19 0.05
CA PRO A 231 3.56 8.61 -0.32
C PRO A 231 3.31 9.43 0.93
N PRO A 232 4.06 10.54 1.22
CA PRO A 232 3.99 11.15 2.53
C PRO A 232 2.52 11.45 2.78
N TYR A 233 1.84 10.67 3.62
CA TYR A 233 0.37 10.65 3.60
C TYR A 233 -0.21 12.02 3.95
N PHE A 234 0.66 12.86 4.50
CA PHE A 234 0.44 14.23 4.86
C PHE A 234 1.39 15.12 4.05
N ASN A 235 0.81 16.06 3.29
CA ASN A 235 1.55 17.13 2.63
C ASN A 235 1.25 18.49 3.28
N ILE A 236 1.30 18.53 4.62
CA ILE A 236 0.92 19.72 5.39
C ILE A 236 1.86 20.91 5.16
N THR A 237 3.09 20.66 4.69
CA THR A 237 4.08 21.67 4.30
C THR A 237 3.99 22.10 2.83
N GLU A 238 3.24 21.35 2.01
CA GLU A 238 3.01 21.57 0.58
C GLU A 238 4.22 21.36 -0.35
N ASP A 239 5.32 20.85 0.19
CA ASP A 239 6.55 20.54 -0.53
C ASP A 239 6.81 19.02 -0.68
N TRP A 240 5.88 18.17 -0.20
CA TRP A 240 5.99 16.71 -0.16
C TRP A 240 7.28 16.20 0.53
N GLY A 241 7.88 17.01 1.42
CA GLY A 241 9.13 16.64 2.07
C GLY A 241 10.34 16.59 1.13
N ILE A 242 10.31 17.31 0.01
CA ILE A 242 11.43 17.39 -0.92
C ILE A 242 12.62 18.17 -0.32
N ASP A 243 13.84 17.77 -0.64
CA ASP A 243 15.06 18.44 -0.20
C ASP A 243 16.25 18.15 -1.14
N ASP A 244 17.44 18.69 -0.84
CA ASP A 244 18.66 18.44 -1.61
C ASP A 244 19.42 17.15 -1.20
N HIS A 245 18.92 16.47 -0.16
CA HIS A 245 19.42 15.20 0.36
C HIS A 245 18.30 14.36 1.00
N ASP A 246 18.59 13.09 1.22
CA ASP A 246 17.69 12.18 1.93
C ASP A 246 17.91 12.27 3.45
N SER A 247 16.83 12.28 4.22
CA SER A 247 16.87 12.18 5.68
C SER A 247 15.72 11.31 6.20
N ARG A 248 15.99 10.57 7.28
CA ARG A 248 14.99 9.73 7.96
C ARG A 248 14.38 10.52 9.11
N ALA A 249 13.07 10.36 9.32
CA ALA A 249 12.44 10.80 10.57
C ALA A 249 12.98 9.99 11.77
N PRO A 250 12.97 10.56 12.98
CA PRO A 250 13.15 9.79 14.21
C PRO A 250 12.14 8.63 14.27
N ASP A 251 12.56 7.52 14.86
CA ASP A 251 11.66 6.41 15.12
C ASP A 251 10.54 6.82 16.09
N ALA A 252 9.39 6.17 15.94
CA ALA A 252 8.26 6.40 16.84
C ALA A 252 8.66 6.04 18.29
N PRO A 253 8.16 6.77 19.30
CA PRO A 253 8.51 6.52 20.71
C PRO A 253 8.14 5.13 21.20
N GLU A 254 7.05 4.55 20.70
CA GLU A 254 6.56 3.24 21.13
C GLU A 254 6.70 2.17 20.04
N ASP A 255 6.83 0.92 20.47
CA ASP A 255 6.90 -0.27 19.61
C ASP A 255 5.49 -0.80 19.33
N TYR A 256 5.24 -1.23 18.09
CA TYR A 256 3.93 -1.68 17.62
C TYR A 256 3.64 -3.16 17.95
N ILE A 257 4.66 -3.96 18.31
CA ILE A 257 4.56 -5.42 18.45
C ILE A 257 3.47 -5.86 19.43
N SER A 258 3.34 -5.18 20.57
CA SER A 258 2.31 -5.52 21.58
C SER A 258 0.89 -5.31 21.06
N LEU A 259 0.69 -4.40 20.10
CA LEU A 259 -0.60 -4.07 19.52
C LEU A 259 -1.02 -5.03 18.41
N LEU A 260 -0.12 -5.88 17.92
CA LEU A 260 -0.44 -6.92 16.94
C LEU A 260 -1.36 -8.00 17.52
N HIS A 261 -1.15 -8.37 18.78
CA HIS A 261 -1.84 -9.51 19.41
C HIS A 261 -2.80 -9.10 20.54
N ASN A 262 -2.71 -7.88 21.06
CA ASN A 262 -3.67 -7.36 22.05
C ASN A 262 -4.82 -6.58 21.38
N PRO A 263 -5.97 -6.41 22.06
CA PRO A 263 -6.99 -5.46 21.62
C PRO A 263 -6.40 -4.05 21.46
N LEU A 264 -6.79 -3.34 20.40
CA LEU A 264 -6.32 -1.97 20.20
C LEU A 264 -6.87 -1.07 21.30
N PRO A 265 -6.03 -0.31 22.04
CA PRO A 265 -6.50 0.63 23.04
C PRO A 265 -7.36 1.72 22.38
N THR A 266 -8.31 2.33 23.09
CA THR A 266 -9.14 3.41 22.52
C THR A 266 -8.31 4.54 21.95
N ASN A 267 -7.30 4.99 22.69
CA ASN A 267 -6.29 5.93 22.22
C ASN A 267 -5.05 5.12 21.86
N LEU A 268 -4.67 5.13 20.58
CA LEU A 268 -3.41 4.52 20.18
C LEU A 268 -2.24 5.26 20.85
N PRO A 269 -1.20 4.52 21.27
CA PRO A 269 0.05 5.15 21.65
C PRO A 269 0.73 5.82 20.44
N PHE A 270 1.82 6.52 20.71
CA PHE A 270 2.61 7.22 19.70
C PHE A 270 3.46 6.24 18.89
N ILE A 271 2.82 5.59 17.93
CA ILE A 271 3.39 4.56 17.06
C ILE A 271 3.23 4.91 15.59
N ASP A 272 4.05 4.29 14.75
CA ASP A 272 3.74 4.16 13.34
C ASP A 272 2.79 2.97 13.13
N LYS A 273 1.54 3.28 12.76
CA LYS A 273 0.48 2.28 12.62
C LYS A 273 0.47 1.53 11.29
N ASP A 274 1.37 1.84 10.36
CA ASP A 274 1.33 1.27 9.01
C ASP A 274 1.39 -0.26 9.03
N LYS A 275 2.21 -0.83 9.92
CA LYS A 275 2.29 -2.28 10.13
C LYS A 275 1.03 -2.88 10.74
N LEU A 276 0.33 -2.13 11.60
CA LEU A 276 -0.96 -2.58 12.12
C LEU A 276 -2.01 -2.64 11.01
N ILE A 277 -1.98 -1.71 10.05
CA ILE A 277 -2.87 -1.72 8.87
C ILE A 277 -2.59 -2.97 8.03
N HIS A 278 -1.33 -3.24 7.70
CA HIS A 278 -0.95 -4.44 6.93
C HIS A 278 -1.39 -5.73 7.59
N VAL A 279 -1.10 -5.90 8.89
CA VAL A 279 -1.47 -7.12 9.61
C VAL A 279 -2.99 -7.27 9.73
N ALA A 280 -3.72 -6.16 9.97
CA ALA A 280 -5.18 -6.21 10.01
C ALA A 280 -5.79 -6.58 8.65
N ALA A 281 -5.26 -6.05 7.55
CA ALA A 281 -5.67 -6.39 6.19
C ALA A 281 -5.38 -7.86 5.86
N TYR A 282 -4.15 -8.30 6.12
CA TYR A 282 -3.68 -9.67 5.86
C TYR A 282 -4.52 -10.72 6.62
N ASN A 283 -4.87 -10.42 7.87
CA ASN A 283 -5.70 -11.28 8.72
C ASN A 283 -7.22 -11.10 8.51
N GLY A 284 -7.66 -10.23 7.61
CA GLY A 284 -9.07 -9.96 7.36
C GLY A 284 -9.85 -9.47 8.60
N ASP A 285 -9.18 -8.76 9.52
CA ASP A 285 -9.77 -8.20 10.74
C ASP A 285 -10.52 -6.91 10.42
N ILE A 286 -11.84 -7.01 10.23
CA ILE A 286 -12.70 -5.89 9.80
C ILE A 286 -12.62 -4.73 10.80
N ASP A 287 -12.73 -4.99 12.11
CA ASP A 287 -12.82 -3.94 13.12
C ASP A 287 -11.48 -3.20 13.27
N ARG A 288 -10.36 -3.94 13.31
CA ARG A 288 -9.03 -3.32 13.33
C ARG A 288 -8.74 -2.58 12.03
N TYR A 289 -8.98 -3.20 10.88
CA TYR A 289 -8.66 -2.61 9.59
C TYR A 289 -9.49 -1.35 9.33
N ALA A 290 -10.80 -1.39 9.58
CA ALA A 290 -11.68 -0.23 9.37
C ALA A 290 -11.31 0.96 10.28
N ARG A 291 -10.83 0.70 11.50
CA ARG A 291 -10.35 1.72 12.42
C ARG A 291 -8.99 2.31 12.00
N LEU A 292 -8.08 1.48 11.53
CA LEU A 292 -6.68 1.86 11.30
C LEU A 292 -6.42 2.44 9.91
N ARG A 293 -7.13 1.94 8.88
CA ARG A 293 -6.86 2.25 7.47
C ARG A 293 -6.85 3.75 7.20
N ARG A 294 -5.92 4.19 6.36
CA ARG A 294 -5.83 5.58 5.88
C ARG A 294 -6.78 5.79 4.69
N PRO A 295 -7.09 7.04 4.30
CA PRO A 295 -7.88 7.32 3.10
C PRO A 295 -7.24 6.80 1.79
N GLN A 296 -5.91 6.74 1.74
CA GLN A 296 -5.15 6.12 0.65
C GLN A 296 -4.44 4.88 1.18
N MET A 297 -4.44 3.82 0.37
CA MET A 297 -3.78 2.57 0.73
C MET A 297 -2.26 2.75 0.82
N LEU A 298 -1.63 2.10 1.80
CA LEU A 298 -0.19 1.98 1.88
C LEU A 298 0.35 1.13 0.72
N LYS A 299 1.66 1.21 0.47
CA LYS A 299 2.31 0.31 -0.48
C LYS A 299 2.09 -1.14 -0.05
N ASP A 300 1.78 -2.02 -0.99
CA ASP A 300 1.47 -3.44 -0.75
C ASP A 300 0.23 -3.71 0.14
N GLU A 301 -0.47 -2.69 0.65
CA GLU A 301 -1.70 -2.88 1.44
C GLU A 301 -2.79 -3.57 0.61
N TRP A 302 -2.91 -3.19 -0.67
CA TRP A 302 -3.86 -3.81 -1.59
C TRP A 302 -3.63 -5.33 -1.70
N ALA A 303 -2.38 -5.79 -1.64
CA ALA A 303 -2.04 -7.21 -1.69
C ALA A 303 -2.42 -7.91 -0.37
N MET A 304 -2.14 -7.28 0.77
CA MET A 304 -2.60 -7.76 2.09
C MET A 304 -4.13 -7.88 2.14
N VAL A 305 -4.85 -6.92 1.56
CA VAL A 305 -6.32 -6.96 1.43
C VAL A 305 -6.77 -8.13 0.58
N VAL A 306 -6.15 -8.34 -0.59
CA VAL A 306 -6.46 -9.49 -1.45
C VAL A 306 -6.22 -10.79 -0.68
N HIS A 307 -5.08 -10.98 -0.01
CA HIS A 307 -4.84 -12.14 0.85
C HIS A 307 -5.95 -12.32 1.90
N GLY A 308 -6.28 -11.26 2.65
CA GLY A 308 -7.37 -11.28 3.63
C GLY A 308 -8.72 -11.70 3.02
N ILE A 309 -9.03 -11.25 1.81
CA ILE A 309 -10.26 -11.61 1.08
C ILE A 309 -10.29 -13.10 0.72
N TYR A 310 -9.16 -13.65 0.26
CA TYR A 310 -9.05 -15.07 -0.06
C TYR A 310 -9.29 -15.96 1.17
N HIS A 311 -8.73 -15.56 2.32
CA HIS A 311 -8.77 -16.36 3.54
C HIS A 311 -10.07 -16.17 4.35
N TYR A 312 -10.66 -14.97 4.36
CA TYR A 312 -11.74 -14.60 5.27
C TYR A 312 -13.03 -14.15 4.55
N PRO A 313 -14.11 -14.96 4.53
CA PRO A 313 -15.32 -14.67 3.74
C PRO A 313 -16.09 -13.43 4.22
N PHE A 314 -16.09 -13.12 5.52
CA PHE A 314 -16.75 -11.91 6.04
C PHE A 314 -16.01 -10.65 5.62
N PHE A 315 -14.67 -10.68 5.60
CA PHE A 315 -13.85 -9.59 5.09
C PHE A 315 -14.08 -9.37 3.59
N ALA A 316 -14.16 -10.44 2.80
CA ALA A 316 -14.55 -10.39 1.39
C ALA A 316 -15.94 -9.75 1.20
N LYS A 317 -16.92 -10.14 2.03
CA LYS A 317 -18.25 -9.54 1.98
C LYS A 317 -18.23 -8.06 2.35
N TRP A 318 -17.49 -7.67 3.38
CA TRP A 318 -17.33 -6.27 3.76
C TRP A 318 -16.70 -5.46 2.62
N TRP A 319 -15.57 -5.91 2.06
CA TRP A 319 -14.91 -5.26 0.92
C TRP A 319 -15.78 -5.15 -0.33
N SER A 320 -16.70 -6.09 -0.56
CA SER A 320 -17.66 -5.99 -1.67
C SER A 320 -18.55 -4.75 -1.60
N THR A 321 -18.68 -4.14 -0.41
CA THR A 321 -19.42 -2.89 -0.16
C THR A 321 -18.53 -1.64 -0.19
N GLN A 322 -17.20 -1.81 -0.14
CA GLN A 322 -16.24 -0.71 -0.08
C GLN A 322 -15.81 -0.22 -1.46
N ILE A 323 -15.88 -1.09 -2.48
CA ILE A 323 -15.51 -0.76 -3.86
C ILE A 323 -16.72 -0.84 -4.82
N PRO A 324 -16.75 -0.03 -5.89
CA PRO A 324 -17.82 -0.07 -6.90
C PRO A 324 -17.85 -1.42 -7.64
N GLU A 325 -18.99 -1.80 -8.20
CA GLU A 325 -19.16 -3.08 -8.92
C GLU A 325 -18.24 -3.20 -10.14
N HIS A 326 -17.97 -2.07 -10.80
CA HIS A 326 -17.10 -1.97 -11.97
C HIS A 326 -15.97 -0.96 -11.74
N PRO A 327 -14.94 -1.34 -10.95
CA PRO A 327 -13.82 -0.46 -10.67
C PRO A 327 -12.98 -0.19 -11.93
N GLN A 328 -12.35 0.98 -11.95
CA GLN A 328 -11.42 1.39 -13.00
C GLN A 328 -9.98 1.40 -12.52
N ASP A 329 -9.76 1.60 -11.23
CA ASP A 329 -8.45 1.52 -10.61
C ASP A 329 -7.91 0.07 -10.64
N ARG A 330 -6.60 -0.08 -10.89
CA ARG A 330 -5.95 -1.40 -11.03
C ARG A 330 -6.02 -2.21 -9.73
N ASN A 331 -5.80 -1.57 -8.58
CA ASN A 331 -5.80 -2.25 -7.28
C ASN A 331 -7.24 -2.64 -6.92
N GLU A 332 -8.21 -1.77 -7.15
CA GLU A 332 -9.64 -2.10 -6.96
C GLU A 332 -10.11 -3.25 -7.86
N ILE A 333 -9.63 -3.32 -9.11
CA ILE A 333 -9.90 -4.45 -10.01
C ILE A 333 -9.35 -5.75 -9.40
N ASN A 334 -8.12 -5.75 -8.90
CA ASN A 334 -7.54 -6.93 -8.23
C ASN A 334 -8.32 -7.34 -6.98
N ILE A 335 -8.73 -6.37 -6.15
CA ILE A 335 -9.61 -6.61 -5.00
C ILE A 335 -10.95 -7.23 -5.45
N ARG A 336 -11.55 -6.71 -6.52
CA ARG A 336 -12.80 -7.27 -7.07
C ARG A 336 -12.63 -8.71 -7.56
N ARG A 337 -11.51 -9.01 -8.25
CA ARG A 337 -11.17 -10.38 -8.67
C ARG A 337 -11.05 -11.31 -7.47
N ALA A 338 -10.35 -10.91 -6.42
CA ALA A 338 -10.23 -11.69 -5.19
C ALA A 338 -11.59 -11.96 -4.52
N ILE A 339 -12.49 -10.97 -4.48
CA ILE A 339 -13.86 -11.16 -3.97
C ILE A 339 -14.60 -12.21 -4.80
N ASN A 340 -14.50 -12.12 -6.12
CA ASN A 340 -15.13 -13.07 -7.04
C ASN A 340 -14.56 -14.49 -6.88
N ALA A 341 -13.24 -14.61 -6.69
CA ALA A 341 -12.57 -15.87 -6.36
C ALA A 341 -13.17 -16.47 -5.08
N ARG A 342 -13.22 -15.66 -4.01
CA ARG A 342 -13.75 -16.09 -2.71
C ARG A 342 -15.21 -16.54 -2.79
N ARG A 343 -16.01 -15.90 -3.65
CA ARG A 343 -17.40 -16.32 -3.91
C ARG A 343 -17.45 -17.68 -4.60
N ILE A 344 -16.63 -17.93 -5.63
CA ILE A 344 -16.52 -19.24 -6.28
C ILE A 344 -16.13 -20.31 -5.25
N MET A 345 -15.10 -20.08 -4.46
CA MET A 345 -14.69 -20.99 -3.37
C MET A 345 -15.78 -21.22 -2.32
N SER A 346 -16.71 -20.28 -2.19
CA SER A 346 -17.89 -20.39 -1.32
C SER A 346 -19.12 -20.97 -2.04
N ASN A 347 -18.95 -21.54 -3.24
CA ASN A 347 -20.01 -22.09 -4.11
C ASN A 347 -21.05 -21.06 -4.60
N ASP A 348 -20.70 -19.78 -4.62
CA ASP A 348 -21.57 -18.69 -5.05
C ASP A 348 -21.20 -18.19 -6.46
N LEU A 349 -22.08 -18.48 -7.42
CA LEU A 349 -22.03 -17.99 -8.80
C LEU A 349 -23.14 -16.97 -9.11
N SER A 350 -23.79 -16.39 -8.10
CA SER A 350 -24.93 -15.48 -8.30
C SER A 350 -24.57 -14.15 -8.96
N TRP A 351 -23.29 -13.76 -8.93
CA TRP A 351 -22.77 -12.56 -9.59
C TRP A 351 -22.37 -12.77 -11.04
N LEU A 352 -22.19 -14.03 -11.44
CA LEU A 352 -21.60 -14.36 -12.71
C LEU A 352 -22.67 -14.32 -13.80
N THR A 353 -22.45 -13.45 -14.78
CA THR A 353 -23.25 -13.35 -15.99
C THR A 353 -22.37 -13.55 -17.22
N ALA A 354 -23.00 -13.79 -18.37
CA ALA A 354 -22.29 -13.86 -19.65
C ALA A 354 -21.62 -12.51 -20.02
N GLU A 355 -22.12 -11.40 -19.49
CA GLU A 355 -21.62 -10.04 -19.79
C GLU A 355 -20.54 -9.57 -18.80
N THR A 356 -20.25 -10.36 -17.75
CA THR A 356 -19.27 -9.95 -16.74
C THR A 356 -17.89 -9.75 -17.41
N PRO A 357 -17.23 -8.58 -17.27
CA PRO A 357 -15.98 -8.32 -17.98
C PRO A 357 -14.89 -9.34 -17.64
N GLY A 358 -14.14 -9.82 -18.65
CA GLY A 358 -13.05 -10.79 -18.47
C GLY A 358 -12.01 -10.36 -17.45
N LYS A 359 -11.69 -9.05 -17.40
CA LYS A 359 -10.78 -8.45 -16.39
C LYS A 359 -11.24 -8.62 -14.94
N MET A 360 -12.49 -8.98 -14.69
CA MET A 360 -13.06 -9.21 -13.35
C MET A 360 -13.09 -10.69 -12.98
N LEU A 361 -12.71 -11.58 -13.90
CA LEU A 361 -12.64 -13.00 -13.63
C LEU A 361 -11.39 -13.33 -12.81
N PRO A 362 -11.54 -14.13 -11.74
CA PRO A 362 -10.41 -14.60 -10.95
C PRO A 362 -9.71 -15.76 -11.63
N GLU A 363 -8.39 -15.86 -11.46
CA GLU A 363 -7.60 -16.99 -11.96
C GLU A 363 -7.41 -18.07 -10.89
N LEU A 364 -7.12 -17.67 -9.64
CA LEU A 364 -7.02 -18.58 -8.51
C LEU A 364 -8.40 -18.77 -7.85
N ILE A 365 -9.03 -19.92 -8.06
CA ILE A 365 -10.41 -20.18 -7.63
C ILE A 365 -10.55 -21.37 -6.65
N TRP A 366 -9.44 -21.80 -6.06
CA TRP A 366 -9.36 -23.05 -5.31
C TRP A 366 -8.46 -23.02 -4.07
N TYR A 367 -7.76 -21.92 -3.80
CA TYR A 367 -6.95 -21.72 -2.59
C TYR A 367 -7.47 -20.51 -1.81
N PRO A 368 -7.57 -20.56 -0.47
CA PRO A 368 -7.18 -21.67 0.40
C PRO A 368 -8.23 -22.79 0.49
N ASN A 369 -9.39 -22.62 -0.17
CA ASN A 369 -10.48 -23.59 -0.12
C ASN A 369 -10.95 -23.96 -1.53
N VAL A 370 -11.14 -25.25 -1.78
CA VAL A 370 -11.75 -25.74 -3.02
C VAL A 370 -13.27 -25.61 -2.97
N ALA A 371 -13.89 -25.23 -4.09
CA ALA A 371 -15.33 -25.26 -4.25
C ALA A 371 -15.82 -26.69 -4.50
N HIS A 372 -17.12 -26.93 -4.32
CA HIS A 372 -17.77 -28.17 -4.69
C HIS A 372 -17.70 -28.39 -6.20
N LEU A 373 -17.56 -29.64 -6.64
CA LEU A 373 -17.43 -30.03 -8.05
C LEU A 373 -18.49 -29.41 -8.98
N THR A 374 -19.75 -29.36 -8.53
CA THR A 374 -20.86 -28.77 -9.31
C THR A 374 -20.70 -27.27 -9.56
N THR A 375 -19.97 -26.57 -8.69
CA THR A 375 -19.64 -25.16 -8.89
C THR A 375 -18.73 -25.00 -10.09
N TYR A 376 -17.68 -25.81 -10.21
CA TYR A 376 -16.75 -25.78 -11.35
C TYR A 376 -17.44 -26.21 -12.66
N GLU A 377 -18.29 -27.24 -12.61
CA GLU A 377 -19.12 -27.64 -13.75
C GLU A 377 -19.98 -26.47 -14.26
N ARG A 378 -20.71 -25.82 -13.35
CA ARG A 378 -21.57 -24.69 -13.71
C ARG A 378 -20.77 -23.46 -14.16
N LEU A 379 -19.61 -23.23 -13.56
CA LEU A 379 -18.73 -22.11 -13.90
C LEU A 379 -18.24 -22.26 -15.34
N ALA A 380 -17.67 -23.41 -15.69
CA ALA A 380 -17.19 -23.74 -17.04
C ALA A 380 -18.28 -23.58 -18.12
N HIS A 381 -19.53 -23.98 -17.83
CA HIS A 381 -20.64 -23.82 -18.77
C HIS A 381 -21.11 -22.36 -18.92
N ARG A 382 -21.06 -21.56 -17.85
CA ARG A 382 -21.49 -20.15 -17.89
C ARG A 382 -20.42 -19.24 -18.47
N ARG A 383 -19.16 -19.59 -18.24
CA ARG A 383 -17.96 -18.84 -18.60
C ARG A 383 -16.89 -19.79 -19.13
N PRO A 384 -16.98 -20.14 -20.43
CA PRO A 384 -15.99 -20.99 -21.09
C PRO A 384 -14.55 -20.46 -21.02
N ASP A 385 -14.39 -19.15 -20.87
CA ASP A 385 -13.10 -18.50 -20.66
C ASP A 385 -12.44 -18.85 -19.30
N MET A 386 -13.19 -19.42 -18.35
CA MET A 386 -12.67 -19.95 -17.08
C MET A 386 -12.51 -21.49 -17.07
N PHE A 387 -12.60 -22.12 -18.24
CA PHE A 387 -12.62 -23.59 -18.34
C PHE A 387 -11.33 -24.20 -17.82
N GLU A 388 -10.18 -23.59 -18.12
CA GLU A 388 -8.88 -24.08 -17.67
C GLU A 388 -8.72 -23.94 -16.14
N GLU A 389 -9.14 -22.82 -15.56
CA GLU A 389 -9.14 -22.61 -14.11
C GLU A 389 -10.00 -23.66 -13.40
N CYS A 390 -11.14 -24.05 -13.99
CA CYS A 390 -11.98 -25.14 -13.50
C CYS A 390 -11.26 -26.50 -13.55
N LEU A 391 -10.53 -26.78 -14.63
CA LEU A 391 -9.73 -28.00 -14.76
C LEU A 391 -8.58 -28.05 -13.74
N ARG A 392 -7.86 -26.94 -13.55
CA ARG A 392 -6.83 -26.80 -12.51
C ARG A 392 -7.42 -27.02 -11.12
N ALA A 393 -8.57 -26.42 -10.83
CA ALA A 393 -9.27 -26.64 -9.57
C ALA A 393 -9.66 -28.12 -9.36
N CYS A 394 -10.06 -28.83 -10.42
CA CYS A 394 -10.34 -30.28 -10.34
C CYS A 394 -9.08 -31.09 -10.03
N ILE A 395 -7.92 -30.73 -10.58
CA ILE A 395 -6.64 -31.39 -10.27
C ILE A 395 -6.32 -31.20 -8.78
N VAL A 396 -6.41 -29.97 -8.27
CA VAL A 396 -6.11 -29.65 -6.87
C VAL A 396 -7.10 -30.32 -5.91
N ALA A 397 -8.39 -30.31 -6.23
CA ALA A 397 -9.44 -30.92 -5.43
C ALA A 397 -9.52 -32.45 -5.58
N GLY A 398 -8.79 -33.05 -6.52
CA GLY A 398 -8.83 -34.48 -6.81
C GLY A 398 -10.11 -34.97 -7.50
N TYR A 399 -10.84 -34.10 -8.18
CA TYR A 399 -12.12 -34.39 -8.82
C TYR A 399 -11.96 -35.01 -10.22
N THR A 400 -11.53 -36.27 -10.28
CA THR A 400 -11.29 -37.00 -11.54
C THR A 400 -12.54 -37.14 -12.41
N HIS A 401 -13.71 -37.38 -11.81
CA HIS A 401 -14.96 -37.49 -12.55
C HIS A 401 -15.38 -36.17 -13.22
N THR A 402 -15.28 -35.06 -12.49
CA THR A 402 -15.62 -33.74 -13.04
C THR A 402 -14.61 -33.27 -14.08
N TRP A 403 -13.32 -33.55 -13.89
CA TRP A 403 -12.29 -33.37 -14.92
C TRP A 403 -12.67 -34.08 -16.24
N ASP A 404 -13.03 -35.36 -16.12
CA ASP A 404 -13.43 -36.19 -17.24
C ASP A 404 -14.68 -35.64 -17.96
N ASP A 405 -15.69 -35.25 -17.19
CA ASP A 405 -16.97 -34.79 -17.73
C ASP A 405 -16.84 -33.41 -18.37
N LEU A 406 -16.05 -32.50 -17.80
CA LEU A 406 -15.73 -31.21 -18.41
C LEU A 406 -15.03 -31.38 -19.75
N LEU A 407 -13.97 -32.19 -19.82
CA LEU A 407 -13.24 -32.43 -21.07
C LEU A 407 -14.11 -33.06 -22.16
N ARG A 408 -15.00 -34.01 -21.79
CA ARG A 408 -15.97 -34.57 -22.73
C ARG A 408 -17.00 -33.55 -23.21
N ALA A 409 -17.37 -32.59 -22.35
CA ALA A 409 -18.33 -31.53 -22.68
C ALA A 409 -17.68 -30.34 -23.44
N ALA A 410 -16.35 -30.25 -23.51
CA ALA A 410 -15.66 -29.10 -24.11
C ALA A 410 -16.12 -28.76 -25.54
N PRO A 411 -16.31 -29.72 -26.48
CA PRO A 411 -16.80 -29.40 -27.82
C PRO A 411 -18.16 -28.69 -27.82
N GLU A 412 -19.03 -29.03 -26.86
CA GLU A 412 -20.35 -28.43 -26.68
C GLU A 412 -20.26 -27.03 -26.05
N ILE A 413 -19.39 -26.87 -25.05
CA ILE A 413 -19.15 -25.61 -24.33
C ILE A 413 -18.60 -24.53 -25.27
N PHE A 414 -17.70 -24.89 -26.19
CA PHE A 414 -17.01 -23.97 -27.09
C PHE A 414 -17.62 -23.91 -28.51
N LYS A 415 -18.85 -24.37 -28.71
CA LYS A 415 -19.55 -24.42 -30.02
C LYS A 415 -19.50 -23.11 -30.84
N GLY A 416 -19.44 -21.96 -30.19
CA GLY A 416 -19.41 -20.64 -30.84
C GLY A 416 -18.03 -20.21 -31.37
N GLU A 417 -16.94 -20.82 -30.90
CA GLU A 417 -15.56 -20.43 -31.22
C GLU A 417 -14.91 -21.31 -32.30
N PHE A 418 -15.51 -22.46 -32.62
CA PHE A 418 -14.98 -23.40 -33.61
C PHE A 418 -15.52 -23.14 -35.02
N ALA A 419 -14.79 -22.35 -35.81
CA ALA A 419 -15.03 -22.20 -37.26
C ALA A 419 -14.64 -23.45 -38.09
N GLN A 420 -13.88 -24.38 -37.51
CA GLN A 420 -13.63 -25.72 -38.03
C GLN A 420 -14.27 -26.68 -37.04
N GLY A 421 -15.37 -27.32 -37.43
CA GLY A 421 -16.23 -28.07 -36.52
C GLY A 421 -15.53 -29.12 -35.65
N PRO A 422 -16.22 -29.62 -34.60
CA PRO A 422 -15.70 -30.68 -33.74
C PRO A 422 -15.27 -31.91 -34.56
N PRO A 423 -14.47 -32.83 -33.99
CA PRO A 423 -14.22 -34.13 -34.61
C PRO A 423 -15.55 -34.76 -35.07
N GLU A 424 -15.56 -35.41 -36.24
CA GLU A 424 -16.76 -36.04 -36.81
C GLU A 424 -17.51 -36.89 -35.76
N SER A 425 -18.84 -36.99 -35.87
CA SER A 425 -19.76 -37.51 -34.84
C SER A 425 -19.50 -38.93 -34.32
N ASP A 426 -18.49 -39.62 -34.86
CA ASP A 426 -18.09 -40.99 -34.53
C ASP A 426 -16.79 -41.06 -33.69
N ALA A 427 -16.23 -39.94 -33.23
CA ALA A 427 -15.06 -39.92 -32.33
C ALA A 427 -15.38 -40.52 -30.94
N ASN A 428 -14.49 -41.36 -30.40
CA ASN A 428 -14.67 -41.92 -29.05
C ASN A 428 -14.57 -40.80 -27.99
N LEU A 429 -15.21 -40.97 -26.84
CA LEU A 429 -15.14 -40.03 -25.71
C LEU A 429 -13.69 -39.79 -25.24
N ASP A 430 -12.83 -40.81 -25.32
CA ASP A 430 -11.41 -40.68 -25.01
C ASP A 430 -10.67 -39.84 -26.07
N ASP A 431 -11.10 -39.91 -27.35
CA ASP A 431 -10.52 -39.10 -28.43
C ASP A 431 -10.86 -37.62 -28.25
N LEU A 432 -12.05 -37.29 -27.72
CA LEU A 432 -12.47 -35.90 -27.46
C LEU A 432 -11.66 -35.24 -26.33
N LYS A 433 -11.44 -35.98 -25.23
CA LYS A 433 -10.60 -35.48 -24.12
C LYS A 433 -9.18 -35.20 -24.60
N LEU A 434 -8.59 -36.17 -25.30
CA LEU A 434 -7.23 -36.09 -25.82
C LEU A 434 -7.11 -34.94 -26.82
N TRP A 435 -8.10 -34.80 -27.70
CA TRP A 435 -8.16 -33.71 -28.66
C TRP A 435 -8.13 -32.34 -27.98
N TRP A 436 -8.96 -32.11 -26.96
CA TRP A 436 -9.00 -30.81 -26.29
C TRP A 436 -7.68 -30.51 -25.60
N LEU A 437 -7.14 -31.46 -24.82
CA LEU A 437 -5.87 -31.30 -24.12
C LEU A 437 -4.71 -31.03 -25.10
N THR A 438 -4.62 -31.77 -26.21
CA THR A 438 -3.56 -31.55 -27.22
C THR A 438 -3.65 -30.18 -27.89
N LYS A 439 -4.86 -29.61 -28.02
CA LYS A 439 -5.07 -28.31 -28.69
C LYS A 439 -5.00 -27.11 -27.75
N HIS A 440 -5.47 -27.25 -26.52
CA HIS A 440 -5.78 -26.12 -25.63
C HIS A 440 -5.07 -26.16 -24.28
N ALA A 441 -4.48 -27.28 -23.87
CA ALA A 441 -3.79 -27.31 -22.58
C ALA A 441 -2.62 -26.33 -22.58
N SER A 442 -2.66 -25.36 -21.64
CA SER A 442 -1.56 -24.44 -21.42
C SER A 442 -0.35 -25.13 -20.76
N HIS A 443 0.77 -24.42 -20.70
CA HIS A 443 1.94 -24.82 -19.92
C HIS A 443 1.58 -25.07 -18.45
N ALA A 444 0.71 -24.24 -17.90
CA ALA A 444 0.29 -24.27 -16.52
C ALA A 444 -0.56 -25.47 -16.14
N LEU A 445 -1.57 -25.76 -16.97
CA LEU A 445 -2.42 -26.91 -16.78
C LEU A 445 -1.57 -28.19 -16.81
N TRP A 446 -0.58 -28.20 -17.72
CA TRP A 446 0.40 -29.28 -17.79
C TRP A 446 1.24 -29.39 -16.52
N MET A 447 1.80 -28.29 -16.01
CA MET A 447 2.59 -28.30 -14.78
C MET A 447 1.78 -28.80 -13.58
N GLU A 448 0.55 -28.31 -13.42
CA GLU A 448 -0.33 -28.69 -12.33
C GLU A 448 -0.69 -30.19 -12.39
N ALA A 449 -1.07 -30.70 -13.57
CA ALA A 449 -1.41 -32.11 -13.77
C ALA A 449 -0.20 -33.03 -13.57
N ASN A 450 0.97 -32.63 -14.07
CA ASN A 450 2.22 -33.38 -13.93
C ASN A 450 2.71 -33.43 -12.46
N ALA A 451 2.53 -32.34 -11.71
CA ALA A 451 2.88 -32.27 -10.29
C ALA A 451 1.84 -32.92 -9.36
N SER A 452 0.63 -33.20 -9.85
CA SER A 452 -0.45 -33.81 -9.07
C SER A 452 -0.04 -35.19 -8.53
N PRO A 453 -0.39 -35.56 -7.28
CA PRO A 453 -0.16 -36.93 -6.79
C PRO A 453 -1.08 -37.97 -7.44
N ASN A 454 -2.13 -37.55 -8.16
CA ASN A 454 -3.10 -38.45 -8.77
C ASN A 454 -2.68 -38.82 -10.20
N LYS A 455 -2.41 -40.12 -10.41
CA LYS A 455 -1.97 -40.67 -11.70
C LYS A 455 -2.96 -40.50 -12.84
N HIS A 456 -4.24 -40.30 -12.54
CA HIS A 456 -5.28 -40.07 -13.55
C HIS A 456 -4.96 -38.83 -14.39
N PHE A 457 -4.73 -37.69 -13.72
CA PHE A 457 -4.38 -36.43 -14.39
C PHE A 457 -3.03 -36.50 -15.11
N GLN A 458 -2.03 -37.13 -14.50
CA GLN A 458 -0.71 -37.33 -15.11
C GLN A 458 -0.79 -38.16 -16.41
N THR A 459 -1.61 -39.22 -16.40
CA THR A 459 -1.74 -40.11 -17.56
C THR A 459 -2.43 -39.38 -18.72
N ASP A 460 -3.54 -38.69 -18.45
CA ASP A 460 -4.26 -37.92 -19.46
C ASP A 460 -3.37 -36.85 -20.09
N ILE A 461 -2.66 -36.07 -19.26
CA ILE A 461 -1.81 -34.98 -19.77
C ILE A 461 -0.57 -35.50 -20.50
N SER A 462 0.05 -36.59 -20.04
CA SER A 462 1.22 -37.19 -20.69
C SER A 462 0.87 -37.81 -22.05
N ASN A 463 -0.34 -38.38 -22.18
CA ASN A 463 -0.82 -38.89 -23.45
C ASN A 463 -1.11 -37.75 -24.45
N ALA A 464 -1.65 -36.62 -23.97
CA ALA A 464 -1.97 -35.46 -24.79
C ALA A 464 -0.74 -34.65 -25.21
N VAL A 465 0.27 -34.56 -24.33
CA VAL A 465 1.48 -33.74 -24.49
C VAL A 465 2.71 -34.58 -24.09
N PRO A 466 3.14 -35.54 -24.94
CA PRO A 466 4.18 -36.52 -24.59
C PRO A 466 5.61 -35.99 -24.61
N ASP A 467 5.90 -34.90 -25.33
CA ASP A 467 7.24 -34.30 -25.37
C ASP A 467 7.40 -33.28 -24.21
N THR A 468 8.28 -33.58 -23.26
CA THR A 468 8.65 -32.68 -22.16
C THR A 468 9.07 -31.30 -22.70
N ALA A 469 8.23 -30.28 -22.49
CA ALA A 469 8.52 -28.85 -22.56
C ALA A 469 8.85 -28.16 -23.92
N VAL A 470 8.77 -28.81 -25.09
CA VAL A 470 9.22 -28.14 -26.35
C VAL A 470 8.11 -27.33 -27.05
N LYS A 471 6.83 -27.72 -26.94
CA LYS A 471 5.71 -27.02 -27.63
C LYS A 471 5.01 -25.95 -26.80
N LEU A 472 4.84 -26.18 -25.49
CA LEU A 472 4.23 -25.22 -24.57
C LEU A 472 5.34 -24.37 -23.96
N LYS A 473 5.86 -23.43 -24.76
CA LYS A 473 6.79 -22.42 -24.24
C LYS A 473 5.99 -21.45 -23.39
N ARG A 474 6.48 -21.17 -22.18
CA ARG A 474 6.10 -19.99 -21.42
C ARG A 474 6.10 -18.78 -22.37
N SER A 475 5.03 -18.00 -22.36
CA SER A 475 5.10 -16.70 -23.02
C SER A 475 6.16 -15.88 -22.30
N PRO A 476 7.20 -15.35 -22.98
CA PRO A 476 8.24 -14.54 -22.34
C PRO A 476 7.66 -13.36 -21.54
N ASP A 477 6.48 -12.90 -21.96
CA ASP A 477 5.71 -11.81 -21.36
C ASP A 477 4.51 -12.32 -20.52
N SER A 478 4.47 -13.60 -20.15
CA SER A 478 3.44 -14.11 -19.25
C SER A 478 3.71 -13.62 -17.84
N ASP A 479 2.87 -12.69 -17.41
CA ASP A 479 2.82 -12.28 -16.02
C ASP A 479 2.22 -13.43 -15.17
N TRP A 480 1.41 -14.33 -15.75
CA TRP A 480 0.51 -15.22 -15.02
C TRP A 480 1.18 -16.25 -14.08
N TRP A 481 0.74 -16.29 -12.82
CA TRP A 481 1.43 -16.99 -11.71
C TRP A 481 1.57 -18.51 -11.89
N GLY A 482 0.58 -19.18 -12.49
CA GLY A 482 0.61 -20.65 -12.62
C GLY A 482 1.63 -21.14 -13.67
N ASP A 483 2.25 -20.23 -14.42
CA ASP A 483 3.41 -20.53 -15.26
C ASP A 483 4.69 -20.68 -14.44
N TYR A 484 4.65 -20.26 -13.16
CA TYR A 484 5.79 -20.28 -12.23
C TYR A 484 5.59 -21.28 -11.09
N TYR A 485 4.36 -21.46 -10.62
CA TYR A 485 4.06 -22.25 -9.43
C TYR A 485 2.94 -23.27 -9.66
N VAL A 486 3.08 -24.43 -9.01
CA VAL A 486 2.01 -25.44 -8.88
C VAL A 486 1.38 -25.35 -7.50
N ALA A 487 0.13 -25.80 -7.37
CA ALA A 487 -0.62 -25.71 -6.11
C ALA A 487 0.10 -26.29 -4.90
N LYS A 488 0.89 -27.36 -5.11
CA LYS A 488 1.67 -27.98 -4.04
C LYS A 488 2.59 -26.98 -3.32
N SER A 489 3.14 -25.99 -4.02
CA SER A 489 4.01 -24.96 -3.44
C SER A 489 3.27 -24.05 -2.46
N LEU A 490 1.95 -23.93 -2.58
CA LEU A 490 1.12 -23.07 -1.74
C LEU A 490 0.80 -23.71 -0.39
N TYR A 491 0.75 -25.05 -0.35
CA TYR A 491 0.47 -25.81 0.86
C TYR A 491 1.75 -26.28 1.58
N HIS A 492 2.89 -26.22 0.90
CA HIS A 492 4.17 -26.72 1.42
C HIS A 492 5.29 -25.70 1.14
N PRO A 493 5.82 -25.03 2.17
CA PRO A 493 6.96 -24.13 1.99
C PRO A 493 8.15 -24.91 1.45
N GLN A 494 8.79 -24.37 0.40
CA GLN A 494 9.94 -25.01 -0.25
C GLN A 494 11.27 -24.68 0.44
N ASN A 495 11.32 -23.58 1.20
CA ASN A 495 12.53 -23.06 1.85
C ASN A 495 12.32 -22.95 3.36
N SER A 496 13.42 -23.02 4.12
CA SER A 496 13.43 -22.65 5.53
C SER A 496 13.06 -21.17 5.69
N PRO A 497 12.18 -20.80 6.64
CA PRO A 497 11.73 -19.43 6.79
C PRO A 497 12.88 -18.51 7.20
N THR A 498 12.91 -17.30 6.63
CA THR A 498 13.80 -16.24 7.09
C THR A 498 13.16 -15.49 8.27
N ILE A 499 13.87 -15.41 9.39
CA ILE A 499 13.32 -14.91 10.66
C ILE A 499 13.93 -13.55 10.99
N PHE A 500 13.07 -12.57 11.25
CA PHE A 500 13.43 -11.20 11.60
C PHE A 500 13.02 -10.88 13.05
N PHE A 501 13.94 -10.95 14.01
CA PHE A 501 13.59 -10.74 15.42
C PHE A 501 13.36 -9.27 15.82
N HIS A 502 14.08 -8.34 15.19
CA HIS A 502 13.93 -6.91 15.52
C HIS A 502 12.70 -6.28 14.90
N ASP A 503 12.27 -6.83 13.77
CA ASP A 503 11.16 -6.29 13.02
C ASP A 503 10.44 -7.43 12.24
N PRO A 504 9.66 -8.26 12.93
CA PRO A 504 9.10 -9.48 12.36
C PRO A 504 8.03 -9.23 11.30
N VAL A 505 7.40 -8.05 11.31
CA VAL A 505 6.41 -7.67 10.30
C VAL A 505 7.13 -7.00 9.13
N GLN A 506 7.32 -7.76 8.05
CA GLN A 506 7.88 -7.33 6.77
C GLN A 506 6.81 -7.48 5.68
N PRO A 507 5.90 -6.49 5.53
CA PRO A 507 4.93 -6.48 4.44
C PRO A 507 5.67 -6.41 3.12
N GLY A 508 5.25 -7.26 2.18
CA GLY A 508 5.76 -7.20 0.82
C GLY A 508 4.85 -7.96 -0.13
N ALA A 509 4.84 -7.51 -1.38
CA ALA A 509 4.24 -8.22 -2.50
C ALA A 509 5.26 -8.32 -3.64
N CYS A 510 5.34 -9.47 -4.32
CA CYS A 510 6.16 -9.59 -5.53
C CYS A 510 5.48 -8.90 -6.73
N GLU A 511 6.27 -8.30 -7.62
CA GLU A 511 5.78 -7.73 -8.88
C GLU A 511 5.32 -8.86 -9.82
N GLY A 512 4.02 -9.12 -9.85
CA GLY A 512 3.33 -10.09 -10.71
C GLY A 512 1.80 -9.83 -10.75
N PRO A 513 1.02 -10.53 -11.60
CA PRO A 513 -0.42 -10.45 -11.61
C PRO A 513 -0.93 -11.17 -10.37
N TYR A 514 -1.23 -10.34 -9.39
CA TYR A 514 -1.41 -10.81 -8.04
C TYR A 514 -2.78 -11.47 -7.85
N ASP A 515 -2.74 -12.72 -7.44
CA ASP A 515 -3.87 -13.61 -7.23
C ASP A 515 -4.06 -13.95 -5.74
N GLY A 516 -3.37 -13.27 -4.82
CA GLY A 516 -3.45 -13.51 -3.37
C GLY A 516 -2.29 -14.33 -2.78
N MET A 517 -1.31 -14.75 -3.60
CA MET A 517 -0.30 -15.74 -3.18
C MET A 517 1.07 -15.16 -2.83
N ASP A 518 1.61 -14.25 -3.63
CA ASP A 518 2.97 -13.72 -3.42
C ASP A 518 2.98 -12.46 -2.55
N CYS A 519 2.22 -12.47 -1.45
CA CYS A 519 2.34 -11.44 -0.42
C CYS A 519 2.46 -12.07 0.96
N GLY A 520 3.20 -11.41 1.83
CA GLY A 520 3.34 -11.84 3.20
C GLY A 520 3.65 -10.66 4.11
N ILE A 521 3.50 -10.92 5.40
CA ILE A 521 3.95 -10.03 6.47
C ILE A 521 5.26 -10.54 7.10
N GLY A 522 5.95 -11.47 6.43
CA GLY A 522 7.22 -12.10 6.87
C GLY A 522 7.09 -13.63 7.06
N GLU A 523 7.91 -14.41 6.35
CA GLU A 523 7.86 -15.90 6.35
C GLU A 523 8.08 -16.52 7.74
N GLY A 524 8.83 -15.83 8.60
CA GLY A 524 9.16 -16.28 9.96
C GLY A 524 8.40 -15.54 11.05
N ILE A 525 7.33 -14.80 10.74
CA ILE A 525 6.64 -13.94 11.73
C ILE A 525 6.10 -14.72 12.93
N ASP A 526 5.47 -15.88 12.69
CA ASP A 526 4.92 -16.71 13.77
C ASP A 526 6.05 -17.12 14.73
N LEU A 527 7.15 -17.61 14.17
CA LEU A 527 8.29 -18.04 14.94
C LEU A 527 8.94 -16.86 15.67
N ALA A 528 9.09 -15.70 15.03
CA ALA A 528 9.64 -14.51 15.68
C ALA A 528 8.76 -14.02 16.85
N LEU A 529 7.44 -14.06 16.70
CA LEU A 529 6.50 -13.67 17.75
C LEU A 529 6.55 -14.63 18.96
N PHE A 530 6.59 -15.94 18.73
CA PHE A 530 6.61 -16.92 19.83
C PHE A 530 8.02 -17.14 20.42
N VAL A 531 9.07 -17.07 19.61
CA VAL A 531 10.46 -17.22 20.09
C VAL A 531 10.97 -15.95 20.77
N GLY A 532 10.39 -14.78 20.46
CA GLY A 532 10.68 -13.54 21.16
C GLY A 532 10.45 -13.61 22.68
N ASP A 533 9.61 -14.54 23.16
CA ASP A 533 9.41 -14.81 24.58
C ASP A 533 10.55 -15.64 25.20
N ALA A 534 11.27 -16.42 24.39
CA ALA A 534 12.34 -17.33 24.81
C ALA A 534 13.75 -16.75 24.61
N LEU A 535 13.95 -15.89 23.62
CA LEU A 535 15.22 -15.23 23.32
C LEU A 535 15.11 -13.72 23.59
N SER A 536 15.94 -13.19 24.49
CA SER A 536 15.98 -11.74 24.73
C SER A 536 16.49 -10.99 23.48
N LYS A 537 15.99 -9.77 23.24
CA LYS A 537 16.47 -8.89 22.16
C LYS A 537 17.98 -8.65 22.27
N GLU A 538 18.52 -8.63 23.49
CA GLU A 538 19.95 -8.48 23.80
C GLU A 538 20.76 -9.72 23.41
N THR A 539 20.23 -10.92 23.65
CA THR A 539 20.89 -12.17 23.25
C THR A 539 20.97 -12.25 21.73
N TRP A 540 19.87 -11.98 21.03
CA TRP A 540 19.86 -11.96 19.58
C TRP A 540 20.84 -10.92 19.01
N LYS A 541 20.85 -9.71 19.58
CA LYS A 541 21.77 -8.65 19.16
C LYS A 541 23.23 -9.03 19.34
N ARG A 542 23.58 -9.68 20.46
CA ARG A 542 24.96 -10.09 20.74
C ARG A 542 25.44 -11.23 19.85
N GLU A 543 24.60 -12.23 19.60
CA GLU A 543 25.03 -13.46 18.92
C GLU A 543 24.90 -13.37 17.38
N ILE A 544 23.94 -12.61 16.83
CA ILE A 544 23.65 -12.60 15.38
C ILE A 544 23.97 -11.23 14.74
N LEU A 545 23.56 -10.12 15.37
CA LEU A 545 23.80 -8.78 14.79
C LEU A 545 25.27 -8.37 14.85
N ASP A 546 25.99 -8.73 15.91
CA ASP A 546 27.44 -8.43 16.01
C ASP A 546 28.25 -9.23 14.97
N GLU A 547 27.70 -10.33 14.44
CA GLU A 547 28.24 -11.08 13.29
C GLU A 547 27.85 -10.47 11.93
N GLY A 548 27.06 -9.39 11.94
CA GLY A 548 26.65 -8.64 10.75
C GLY A 548 25.40 -9.19 10.05
N SER A 549 24.72 -10.19 10.61
CA SER A 549 23.44 -10.69 10.07
C SER A 549 22.25 -10.06 10.77
N THR A 550 21.21 -9.69 10.02
CA THR A 550 19.95 -9.12 10.57
C THR A 550 18.81 -10.13 10.58
N THR A 551 19.10 -11.36 10.13
CA THR A 551 18.15 -12.45 9.91
C THR A 551 18.77 -13.76 10.40
N ALA A 552 17.94 -14.74 10.73
CA ALA A 552 18.40 -16.13 10.84
C ALA A 552 17.52 -17.08 10.05
N CYS A 553 18.11 -18.22 9.67
CA CYS A 553 17.35 -19.39 9.28
C CYS A 553 16.82 -20.14 10.51
N LEU A 554 15.95 -21.12 10.26
CA LEU A 554 15.37 -21.94 11.31
C LEU A 554 16.42 -22.69 12.12
N GLU A 555 17.45 -23.27 11.48
CA GLU A 555 18.50 -24.02 12.17
C GLU A 555 19.28 -23.13 13.16
N GLU A 556 19.66 -21.93 12.73
CA GLU A 556 20.37 -20.94 13.58
C GLU A 556 19.55 -20.54 14.81
N VAL A 557 18.22 -20.43 14.69
CA VAL A 557 17.34 -20.15 15.84
C VAL A 557 17.32 -21.30 16.84
N TRP A 558 17.31 -22.55 16.37
CA TRP A 558 17.40 -23.71 17.26
C TRP A 558 18.76 -23.77 17.97
N ASP A 559 19.86 -23.51 17.26
CA ASP A 559 21.19 -23.46 17.86
C ASP A 559 21.27 -22.38 18.97
N LEU A 560 20.67 -21.21 18.76
CA LEU A 560 20.56 -20.14 19.77
C LEU A 560 19.74 -20.56 20.99
N LEU A 561 18.62 -21.24 20.79
CA LEU A 561 17.78 -21.75 21.87
C LEU A 561 18.52 -22.80 22.71
N ASP A 562 19.26 -23.69 22.06
CA ASP A 562 20.07 -24.72 22.71
C ASP A 562 21.26 -24.13 23.49
N MET A 563 21.83 -23.01 23.02
CA MET A 563 22.87 -22.28 23.75
C MET A 563 22.33 -21.60 25.02
N ASN A 564 21.12 -21.01 24.98
CA ASN A 564 20.51 -20.35 26.13
C ASN A 564 20.00 -21.30 27.22
N GLN A 565 19.85 -22.60 26.90
CA GLN A 565 19.46 -23.62 27.89
C GLN A 565 20.65 -24.19 28.68
N LYS A 566 21.89 -23.84 28.32
CA LYS A 566 23.11 -24.21 29.04
C LYS A 566 23.57 -23.08 29.95
#